data_AF-A0A950YF04-F1
#
_entry.id   AF-A0A950YF04-F1
#
_cell.length_a   1.000
_cell.length_b   1.000
_cell.length_c   1.000
_cell.angle_alpha   90.00
_cell.angle_beta   90.00
_cell.angle_gamma   90.00
#
_symmetry.space_group_name_H-M   'P 1'
#
loop_
_entity.id
_entity.type
_entity.pdbx_description
1 polymer ?
#
loop_
_entity_poly.entity_id
_entity_poly.type
_entity_poly.pdbx_seq_one_letter_code
_entity_poly.pdbx_strand_id
1 'polypeptide(L)'
;ADGSVIGFSMFTGYSANEKRALSLATVDPAVEIGSEVTVVWGEPDGGSRKTTVDRPQRQINVQAIVSPVPYSEPARLSYAEGWRTATRS
;
A
#
# COMPACT_ATOMS: atom_id res chain seq x y z
N ALA A 1 -1.32 -15.99 -7.90
CA ALA A 1 -2.68 -15.74 -7.39
C ALA A 1 -3.66 -16.50 -8.28
N ASP A 2 -4.64 -17.15 -7.66
CA ASP A 2 -5.74 -17.91 -8.29
C ASP A 2 -6.79 -17.01 -8.99
N GLY A 3 -6.62 -15.69 -8.94
CA GLY A 3 -7.54 -14.72 -9.54
C GLY A 3 -8.73 -14.37 -8.65
N SER A 4 -8.77 -14.89 -7.41
CA SER A 4 -9.83 -14.61 -6.46
C SER A 4 -9.79 -13.14 -6.01
N VAL A 5 -10.95 -12.48 -6.06
CA VAL A 5 -11.10 -11.13 -5.52
C VAL A 5 -11.20 -11.21 -4.00
N ILE A 6 -10.15 -10.75 -3.32
CA ILE A 6 -10.03 -10.82 -1.86
C ILE A 6 -10.33 -9.48 -1.15
N GLY A 7 -10.66 -8.42 -1.90
CA GLY A 7 -10.88 -7.10 -1.30
C GLY A 7 -10.97 -5.96 -2.30
N PHE A 8 -11.04 -4.74 -1.77
CA PHE A 8 -11.17 -3.50 -2.53
C PHE A 8 -10.22 -2.42 -2.00
N SER A 9 -9.41 -1.86 -2.90
CA SER A 9 -8.63 -0.63 -2.65
C SER A 9 -9.54 0.59 -2.83
N MET A 10 -9.71 1.38 -1.77
CA MET A 10 -10.68 2.48 -1.72
C MET A 10 -10.03 3.87 -1.70
N PHE A 11 -8.73 3.95 -1.47
CA PHE A 11 -7.98 5.20 -1.51
C PHE A 11 -6.56 4.90 -1.96
N THR A 12 -6.01 5.67 -2.89
CA THR A 12 -4.64 5.47 -3.40
C THR A 12 -3.91 6.79 -3.49
N GLY A 13 -2.64 6.80 -3.08
CA GLY A 13 -1.79 7.97 -3.13
C GLY A 13 -0.32 7.62 -2.97
N TYR A 14 0.52 8.64 -2.91
CA TYR A 14 1.95 8.50 -2.64
C TYR A 14 2.28 9.12 -1.28
N SER A 15 2.91 8.35 -0.39
CA SER A 15 3.48 8.89 0.83
C SER A 15 4.88 9.40 0.56
N ALA A 16 5.07 10.71 0.66
CA ALA A 16 6.39 11.31 0.51
C ALA A 16 7.35 10.89 1.64
N ASN A 17 6.85 10.64 2.85
CA ASN A 17 7.68 10.21 3.98
C ASN A 17 8.24 8.81 3.74
N GLU A 18 7.40 7.89 3.26
CA GLU A 18 7.76 6.48 3.02
C GLU A 18 8.33 6.26 1.61
N LYS A 19 8.31 7.30 0.77
CA LYS A 19 8.69 7.25 -0.65
C LYS A 19 8.00 6.13 -1.44
N ARG A 20 6.77 5.78 -1.06
CA ARG A 20 6.01 4.63 -1.59
C ARG A 20 4.61 5.04 -2.04
N ALA A 21 4.11 4.38 -3.08
CA ALA A 21 2.70 4.37 -3.40
C ALA A 21 1.98 3.48 -2.38
N LEU A 22 0.93 4.00 -1.76
CA LEU A 22 0.13 3.31 -0.74
C LEU A 22 -1.34 3.35 -1.13
N SER A 23 -2.05 2.28 -0.78
CA SER A 23 -3.50 2.22 -0.87
C SER A 23 -4.12 1.73 0.43
N LEU A 24 -5.25 2.33 0.82
CA LEU A 24 -6.09 1.81 1.89
C LEU A 24 -7.11 0.84 1.28
N ALA A 25 -7.15 -0.38 1.80
CA ALA A 25 -8.01 -1.43 1.30
C ALA A 25 -8.72 -2.15 2.44
N THR A 26 -9.92 -2.65 2.14
CA THR A 26 -10.59 -3.68 2.96
C THR A 26 -10.37 -5.01 2.25
N VAL A 27 -9.84 -5.99 2.98
CA VAL A 27 -9.52 -7.32 2.47
C VAL A 27 -10.16 -8.41 3.34
N ASP A 28 -10.24 -9.62 2.83
CA ASP A 28 -10.67 -10.81 3.56
C ASP A 28 -9.85 -10.96 4.86
N PRO A 29 -10.49 -11.20 6.02
CA PRO A 29 -9.80 -11.32 7.30
C PRO A 29 -8.82 -12.50 7.39
N ALA A 30 -8.90 -13.49 6.50
CA ALA A 30 -7.95 -14.59 6.42
C ALA A 30 -6.62 -14.19 5.75
N VAL A 31 -6.53 -13.02 5.14
CA VAL A 31 -5.31 -12.53 4.49
C VAL A 31 -4.35 -11.99 5.54
N GLU A 32 -3.16 -12.59 5.62
CA GLU A 32 -2.16 -12.25 6.62
C GLU A 32 -1.38 -10.97 6.26
N ILE A 33 -0.94 -10.23 7.29
CA ILE A 33 0.03 -9.14 7.13
C ILE A 33 1.33 -9.71 6.56
N GLY A 34 1.90 -9.03 5.57
CA GLY A 34 3.08 -9.47 4.82
C GLY A 34 2.76 -10.25 3.54
N SER A 35 1.50 -10.63 3.33
CA SER A 35 1.08 -11.32 2.10
C SER A 35 1.30 -10.42 0.87
N GLU A 36 1.87 -11.00 -0.20
CA GLU A 36 1.90 -10.36 -1.51
C GLU A 36 0.57 -10.55 -2.22
N VAL A 37 -0.03 -9.45 -2.64
CA VAL A 37 -1.30 -9.38 -3.36
C VAL A 37 -1.13 -8.57 -4.64
N THR A 38 -2.11 -8.65 -5.53
CA THR A 38 -2.14 -7.83 -6.75
C THR A 38 -3.31 -6.87 -6.71
N VAL A 39 -3.02 -5.59 -6.94
CA VAL A 39 -4.03 -4.58 -7.21
C VAL A 39 -4.18 -4.43 -8.72
N VAL A 40 -5.39 -4.68 -9.23
CA VAL A 40 -5.72 -4.35 -10.62
C VAL A 40 -5.91 -2.84 -10.70
N TRP A 41 -4.96 -2.15 -11.33
CA TRP A 41 -4.95 -0.70 -11.47
C TRP A 41 -5.43 -0.28 -12.87
N GLY A 42 -6.28 0.74 -12.91
CA GLY A 42 -6.97 1.19 -14.11
C GLY A 42 -8.37 0.61 -14.24
N GLU A 43 -9.16 1.17 -15.15
CA GLU A 43 -10.54 0.76 -15.41
C GLU A 43 -10.61 -0.18 -16.65
N PRO A 44 -11.58 -1.12 -16.70
CA PRO A 44 -11.72 -2.07 -17.79
C PRO A 44 -12.08 -1.38 -19.13
N ASP A 45 -11.99 -2.13 -20.24
CA ASP A 45 -12.45 -1.73 -21.58
C ASP A 45 -11.89 -0.38 -22.09
N GLY A 46 -10.64 -0.05 -21.75
CA GLY A 46 -10.00 1.19 -22.18
C GLY A 46 -10.24 2.39 -21.24
N GLY A 47 -10.97 2.19 -20.15
CA GLY A 47 -11.37 3.21 -19.18
C GLY A 47 -12.81 3.68 -19.34
N SER A 48 -13.47 4.16 -18.27
CA SER A 48 -14.86 4.65 -18.27
C SER A 48 -14.99 6.10 -18.76
N ARG A 49 -16.22 6.56 -19.03
CA ARG A 49 -16.53 7.88 -19.62
C ARG A 49 -16.32 9.07 -18.67
N LYS A 50 -15.79 8.84 -17.48
CA LYS A 50 -15.55 9.91 -16.49
C LYS A 50 -14.47 10.86 -17.03
N THR A 51 -14.67 12.16 -16.84
CA THR A 51 -13.76 13.21 -17.34
C THR A 51 -12.37 13.17 -16.71
N THR A 52 -12.23 12.54 -15.54
CA THR A 52 -10.95 12.35 -14.85
C THR A 52 -10.14 11.17 -15.39
N VAL A 53 -10.68 10.39 -16.34
CA VAL A 53 -10.01 9.22 -16.92
C VAL A 53 -9.46 9.62 -18.28
N ASP A 54 -8.13 9.61 -18.40
CA ASP A 54 -7.48 9.76 -19.69
C ASP A 54 -7.63 8.46 -20.49
N ARG A 55 -8.18 8.58 -21.69
CA ARG A 55 -8.55 7.45 -22.54
C ARG A 55 -7.80 7.50 -23.86
N PRO A 56 -7.37 6.35 -24.40
CA PRO A 56 -7.54 5.00 -23.86
C PRO A 56 -6.42 4.62 -22.87
N GLN A 57 -6.77 3.89 -21.81
CA GLN A 57 -5.80 3.30 -20.87
C GLN A 57 -5.90 1.77 -20.82
N ARG A 58 -4.83 1.10 -20.40
CA ARG A 58 -4.78 -0.35 -20.18
C ARG A 58 -4.63 -0.66 -18.69
N GLN A 59 -5.33 -1.69 -18.22
CA GLN A 59 -5.15 -2.18 -16.85
C GLN A 59 -3.75 -2.80 -16.66
N ILE A 60 -3.20 -2.57 -15.47
CA ILE A 60 -1.95 -3.18 -15.02
C ILE A 60 -2.16 -3.85 -13.68
N ASN A 61 -1.41 -4.92 -13.45
CA ASN A 61 -1.38 -5.64 -12.19
C ASN A 61 -0.21 -5.11 -11.36
N VAL A 62 -0.50 -4.40 -10.28
CA VAL A 62 0.50 -3.83 -9.38
C VAL A 62 0.67 -4.76 -8.19
N GLN A 63 1.89 -5.24 -7.94
CA GLN A 63 2.20 -6.01 -6.74
C GLN A 63 2.14 -5.08 -5.51
N ALA A 64 1.52 -5.56 -4.44
CA ALA A 64 1.41 -4.85 -3.18
C ALA A 64 1.62 -5.82 -2.02
N ILE A 65 2.17 -5.32 -0.91
CA ILE A 65 2.33 -6.08 0.33
C ILE A 65 1.27 -5.60 1.32
N VAL A 66 0.54 -6.54 1.93
CA VAL A 66 -0.43 -6.22 2.98
C VAL A 66 0.32 -5.75 4.22
N SER A 67 0.06 -4.53 4.67
CA SER A 67 0.74 -3.89 5.80
C SER A 67 -0.26 -3.45 6.88
N PRO A 68 0.18 -3.27 8.14
CA PRO A 68 -0.67 -2.77 9.22
C PRO A 68 -1.31 -1.42 8.90
N VAL A 69 -2.43 -1.12 9.55
CA VAL A 69 -3.05 0.22 9.57
C VAL A 69 -3.09 0.69 11.03
N PRO A 70 -2.40 1.80 11.39
CA PRO A 70 -1.67 2.72 10.52
C PRO A 70 -0.41 2.09 9.89
N TYR A 71 -0.05 2.56 8.69
CA TYR A 71 1.14 2.08 7.98
C TYR A 71 2.38 2.34 8.83
N SER A 72 3.12 1.27 9.14
CA SER A 72 4.39 1.32 9.86
C SER A 72 5.45 0.58 9.07
N GLU A 73 6.14 1.27 8.16
CA GLU A 73 7.55 0.95 7.90
C GLU A 73 8.28 1.20 9.24
N PRO A 74 9.18 0.33 9.71
CA PRO A 74 9.52 0.28 11.13
C PRO A 74 10.12 1.61 11.63
N ALA A 75 9.31 2.44 12.28
CA ALA A 75 9.76 3.46 13.23
C ALA A 75 10.36 2.84 14.52
N ARG A 76 10.73 1.55 14.48
CA ARG A 76 11.27 0.75 15.58
C ARG A 76 12.77 0.47 15.46
N LEU A 77 13.46 0.95 14.42
CA LEU A 77 14.92 0.80 14.27
C LEU A 77 15.72 2.11 14.38
N SER A 78 15.06 3.25 14.64
CA SER A 78 15.73 4.55 14.80
C SER A 78 15.26 5.37 16.00
N TYR A 79 14.79 4.71 17.08
CA TYR A 79 14.96 5.31 18.40
C TYR A 79 16.43 5.15 18.74
N ALA A 80 17.25 6.06 18.20
CA ALA A 80 18.69 6.08 18.39
C ALA A 80 19.01 5.96 19.88
N GLU A 81 19.45 4.77 20.23
CA GLU A 81 20.42 4.49 21.26
C GLU A 81 21.51 5.58 21.21
N GLY A 82 21.63 6.38 22.29
CA GLY A 82 22.69 7.40 22.48
C GLY A 82 22.29 8.81 22.03
N TRP A 83 22.12 9.77 22.94
CA TRP A 83 23.26 10.60 23.40
C TRP A 83 23.14 11.12 24.84
N ARG A 84 22.24 10.58 25.67
CA ARG A 84 22.10 11.01 27.09
C ARG A 84 22.35 9.92 28.14
N THR A 85 22.83 8.75 27.76
CA THR A 85 23.15 7.66 28.71
C THR A 85 24.65 7.46 28.86
N ALA A 86 25.39 8.55 29.10
CA ALA A 86 26.78 8.49 29.55
C ALA A 86 26.96 9.40 30.78
N THR A 87 27.00 8.73 31.93
CA THR A 87 27.73 9.10 33.15
C THR A 87 27.15 10.20 34.04
N ARG A 88 26.46 9.75 35.09
CA ARG A 88 26.48 10.39 36.41
C ARG A 88 27.05 9.39 37.42
N SER A 89 28.35 9.48 37.68
CA SER A 89 29.00 9.15 38.96
C SER A 89 30.39 9.79 38.97
#